data_AF-A0A0N8THD9-F1
#
_entry.id   AF-A0A0N8THD9-F1
#
_cell.length_a   1.000
_cell.length_b   1.000
_cell.length_c   1.000
_cell.angle_alpha   90.00
_cell.angle_beta   90.00
_cell.angle_gamma   90.00
#
_symmetry.space_group_name_H-M   'P 1'
#
loop_
_entity.id
_entity.type
_entity.pdbx_description
1 polymer ?
#
loop_
_entity_poly.entity_id
_entity_poly.type
_entity_poly.pdbx_seq_one_letter_code
_entity_poly.pdbx_strand_id
1 'polypeptide(L)'
;MEYPMSYTFRATFPALFLSLMLPCALPALAADPAPAKDAAAQAPVERAPLLSRSQEDAIALERQLPREDQQQLQAGDESFLALWKPANTDAPQGAVIILPGDAESPDWPDTVGPLRRKFPDVGWSSLSITLPDAQDNTLLPREPDASAGDANAAKPKEASKDAAAKAPDPAAEAEALAAAATAKAAADEERNKAQAELIFARIESAISFAQQNKARNIVLLGHSSGAYWAARFLNERPSPAVQKLVMVAAREPVDAAPSLLAMVPGLKIKTADFIYKNPEDQAAKARLQASKRAKGPGFTQIGLINIVGNEETEQEQMFRRIRGWVEAKEEK
;
A
#
# COMPACT_ATOMS: atom_id res chain seq x y z
N MET A 1 -80.82 1.26 -25.50
CA MET A 1 -81.25 2.52 -24.86
C MET A 1 -80.00 3.34 -24.63
N GLU A 2 -80.02 4.58 -25.14
CA GLU A 2 -79.32 5.78 -24.62
C GLU A 2 -77.77 5.90 -24.74
N TYR A 3 -77.34 6.51 -25.86
CA TYR A 3 -76.49 7.73 -26.08
C TYR A 3 -75.66 8.37 -24.91
N PRO A 4 -74.74 9.37 -25.15
CA PRO A 4 -73.88 9.72 -26.31
C PRO A 4 -72.48 10.36 -25.93
N MET A 5 -71.81 10.98 -26.94
CA MET A 5 -70.87 12.14 -26.90
C MET A 5 -69.36 11.86 -26.83
N SER A 6 -68.60 11.99 -27.93
CA SER A 6 -68.07 13.21 -28.57
C SER A 6 -66.86 13.79 -27.83
N TYR A 7 -65.67 13.73 -28.44
CA TYR A 7 -64.87 14.93 -28.76
C TYR A 7 -63.87 14.61 -29.89
N THR A 8 -64.09 15.30 -31.01
CA THR A 8 -63.20 15.44 -32.15
C THR A 8 -62.24 16.60 -31.94
N PHE A 9 -60.94 16.42 -32.21
CA PHE A 9 -60.05 17.40 -32.87
C PHE A 9 -58.84 16.58 -33.38
N ARG A 10 -58.71 16.26 -34.69
CA ARG A 10 -58.14 17.10 -35.78
C ARG A 10 -56.82 17.78 -35.32
N ALA A 11 -55.67 17.63 -35.98
CA ALA A 11 -55.37 17.24 -37.35
C ALA A 11 -53.85 17.06 -37.61
N THR A 12 -53.53 16.32 -38.69
CA THR A 12 -52.41 16.47 -39.68
C THR A 12 -50.94 16.26 -39.21
N PHE A 13 -50.17 15.20 -39.56
CA PHE A 13 -49.67 14.64 -40.87
C PHE A 13 -49.01 15.70 -41.79
N PRO A 14 -48.03 15.39 -42.69
CA PRO A 14 -46.84 14.50 -42.63
C PRO A 14 -45.60 14.98 -43.47
N ALA A 15 -44.53 14.15 -43.50
CA ALA A 15 -43.60 13.89 -44.64
C ALA A 15 -42.71 15.07 -45.16
N LEU A 16 -41.56 14.93 -45.83
CA LEU A 16 -41.06 13.94 -46.78
C LEU A 16 -39.56 14.25 -47.09
N PHE A 17 -38.71 13.21 -47.07
CA PHE A 17 -37.56 12.91 -47.97
C PHE A 17 -36.31 13.81 -48.06
N LEU A 18 -35.23 13.26 -47.49
CA LEU A 18 -33.94 12.88 -48.12
C LEU A 18 -33.75 13.17 -49.62
N SER A 19 -32.90 14.16 -49.97
CA SER A 19 -31.89 14.04 -51.05
C SER A 19 -31.02 15.30 -51.12
N LEU A 20 -29.71 15.09 -51.29
CA LEU A 20 -28.79 15.75 -52.24
C LEU A 20 -27.43 16.15 -51.63
N MET A 21 -26.40 15.59 -52.24
CA MET A 21 -24.96 15.68 -51.97
C MET A 21 -24.37 17.06 -52.33
N LEU A 22 -23.48 17.57 -51.45
CA LEU A 22 -22.10 18.11 -51.66
C LEU A 22 -21.79 19.05 -52.87
N PRO A 23 -20.69 19.85 -52.86
CA PRO A 23 -20.23 20.95 -51.97
C PRO A 23 -20.10 22.30 -52.72
N CYS A 24 -19.94 23.43 -52.03
CA CYS A 24 -19.35 24.66 -52.61
C CYS A 24 -18.59 25.44 -51.53
N ALA A 25 -17.26 25.49 -51.70
CA ALA A 25 -16.35 26.32 -50.91
C ALA A 25 -16.42 27.79 -51.35
N LEU A 26 -16.37 28.73 -50.40
CA LEU A 26 -15.96 30.13 -50.58
C LEU A 26 -15.43 30.68 -49.23
N PRO A 27 -14.59 31.73 -49.24
CA PRO A 27 -13.22 31.67 -48.75
C PRO A 27 -13.02 32.11 -47.29
N ALA A 28 -11.86 31.72 -46.75
CA ALA A 28 -11.26 32.34 -45.58
C ALA A 28 -11.05 33.84 -45.86
N LEU A 29 -11.84 34.67 -45.19
CA LEU A 29 -11.62 36.10 -45.09
C LEU A 29 -10.87 36.32 -43.77
N ALA A 30 -9.54 36.41 -43.88
CA ALA A 30 -8.69 36.85 -42.79
C ALA A 30 -9.03 38.32 -42.48
N ALA A 31 -9.98 38.50 -41.57
CA ALA A 31 -10.17 39.77 -40.88
C ALA A 31 -9.10 39.82 -39.79
N ASP A 32 -8.07 40.64 -40.04
CA ASP A 32 -7.00 40.95 -39.09
C ASP A 32 -7.58 41.78 -37.93
N PRO A 33 -7.69 41.26 -36.70
CA PRO A 33 -8.00 42.08 -35.55
C PRO A 33 -6.69 42.58 -34.95
N ALA A 34 -6.61 43.90 -34.82
CA ALA A 34 -5.59 44.67 -34.11
C ALA A 34 -5.04 43.98 -32.85
N PRO A 35 -3.77 44.26 -32.46
CA PRO A 35 -3.10 43.56 -31.37
C PRO A 35 -3.87 43.77 -30.07
N ALA A 36 -4.57 42.72 -29.61
CA ALA A 36 -5.13 42.66 -28.29
C ALA A 36 -3.96 42.57 -27.29
N LYS A 37 -3.56 43.75 -26.83
CA LYS A 37 -2.77 44.00 -25.64
C LYS A 37 -3.62 43.54 -24.45
N ASP A 38 -3.49 42.26 -24.10
CA ASP A 38 -3.70 41.67 -22.77
C ASP A 38 -3.58 40.14 -22.90
N ALA A 39 -2.36 39.65 -23.11
CA ALA A 39 -2.04 38.28 -22.76
C ALA A 39 -1.98 38.23 -21.23
N ALA A 40 -3.14 38.03 -20.60
CA ALA A 40 -3.22 37.63 -19.21
C ALA A 40 -2.30 36.41 -19.06
N ALA A 41 -1.28 36.54 -18.21
CA ALA A 41 -0.40 35.46 -17.84
C ALA A 41 -1.28 34.28 -17.38
N GLN A 42 -1.33 33.23 -18.19
CA GLN A 42 -1.97 31.98 -17.78
C GLN A 42 -1.21 31.50 -16.56
N ALA A 43 -1.88 31.52 -15.40
CA ALA A 43 -1.34 30.94 -14.18
C ALA A 43 -0.87 29.51 -14.51
N PRO A 44 0.31 29.09 -14.03
CA PRO A 44 0.83 27.77 -14.35
C PRO A 44 -0.23 26.71 -14.05
N VAL A 45 -0.59 25.92 -15.06
CA VAL A 45 -1.50 24.78 -14.87
C VAL A 45 -0.80 23.81 -13.93
N GLU A 46 -1.27 23.75 -12.69
CA GLU A 46 -0.79 22.80 -11.71
C GLU A 46 -1.08 21.40 -12.25
N ARG A 47 -0.01 20.66 -12.57
CA ARG A 47 -0.14 19.29 -13.05
C ARG A 47 -0.78 18.46 -11.93
N ALA A 48 -1.81 17.70 -12.29
CA ALA A 48 -2.43 16.76 -11.37
C ALA A 48 -1.34 15.92 -10.69
N PRO A 49 -1.44 15.69 -9.36
CA PRO A 49 -0.46 14.91 -8.63
C PRO A 49 -0.35 13.52 -9.27
N LEU A 50 0.87 13.01 -9.35
CA LEU A 50 1.11 11.66 -9.84
C LEU A 50 0.44 10.66 -8.90
N LEU A 51 -0.16 9.63 -9.47
CA LEU A 51 -0.69 8.53 -8.69
C LEU A 51 0.44 7.83 -7.97
N SER A 52 0.16 7.35 -6.77
CA SER A 52 1.12 6.50 -6.06
C SER A 52 1.12 5.10 -6.68
N ARG A 53 2.21 4.36 -6.48
CA ARG A 53 2.37 3.02 -7.04
C ARG A 53 1.23 2.08 -6.62
N SER A 54 0.86 2.10 -5.35
CA SER A 54 -0.27 1.32 -4.83
C SER A 54 -1.61 1.65 -5.51
N GLN A 55 -1.82 2.91 -5.93
CA GLN A 55 -3.01 3.31 -6.69
C GLN A 55 -2.96 2.80 -8.13
N GLU A 56 -1.80 2.87 -8.77
CA GLU A 56 -1.60 2.32 -10.13
C GLU A 56 -1.82 0.81 -10.16
N ASP A 57 -1.25 0.08 -9.20
CA ASP A 57 -1.44 -1.36 -9.03
C ASP A 57 -2.92 -1.70 -8.80
N ALA A 58 -3.62 -0.93 -7.96
CA ALA A 58 -5.05 -1.12 -7.72
C ALA A 58 -5.88 -0.96 -9.01
N ILE A 59 -5.64 0.11 -9.78
CA ILE A 59 -6.32 0.35 -11.06
C ILE A 59 -6.03 -0.78 -12.06
N ALA A 60 -4.80 -1.31 -12.09
CA ALA A 60 -4.43 -2.42 -12.95
C ALA A 60 -5.19 -3.71 -12.53
N LEU A 61 -5.24 -4.01 -11.24
CA LEU A 61 -5.93 -5.18 -10.70
C LEU A 61 -7.45 -5.12 -10.91
N GLU A 62 -8.07 -3.95 -10.78
CA GLU A 62 -9.51 -3.76 -11.03
C GLU A 62 -9.92 -4.12 -12.47
N ARG A 63 -8.99 -3.99 -13.43
CA ARG A 63 -9.22 -4.33 -14.83
C ARG A 63 -9.00 -5.82 -15.12
N GLN A 64 -8.15 -6.48 -14.34
CA GLN A 64 -7.73 -7.86 -14.58
C GLN A 64 -8.58 -8.86 -13.80
N LEU A 65 -9.03 -8.50 -12.60
CA LEU A 65 -9.74 -9.39 -11.71
C LEU A 65 -11.26 -9.32 -11.87
N PRO A 66 -11.99 -10.38 -11.52
CA PRO A 66 -13.45 -10.35 -11.49
C PRO A 66 -13.97 -9.33 -10.47
N ARG A 67 -15.10 -8.67 -10.79
CA ARG A 67 -15.68 -7.63 -9.92
C ARG A 67 -16.16 -8.18 -8.58
N GLU A 68 -16.56 -9.45 -8.53
CA GLU A 68 -16.98 -10.12 -7.31
C GLU A 68 -15.86 -10.26 -6.28
N ASP A 69 -14.60 -10.35 -6.74
CA ASP A 69 -13.44 -10.45 -5.87
C ASP A 69 -12.99 -9.05 -5.38
N GLN A 70 -13.42 -7.96 -6.02
CA GLN A 70 -12.98 -6.60 -5.73
C GLN A 70 -13.86 -5.93 -4.68
N GLN A 71 -13.24 -5.35 -3.65
CA GLN A 71 -13.92 -4.62 -2.59
C GLN A 71 -13.22 -3.29 -2.34
N GLN A 72 -13.97 -2.20 -2.31
CA GLN A 72 -13.45 -0.90 -1.88
C GLN A 72 -13.70 -0.76 -0.39
N LEU A 73 -12.62 -0.67 0.40
CA LEU A 73 -12.68 -0.51 1.84
C LEU A 73 -12.26 0.91 2.21
N GLN A 74 -12.86 1.45 3.27
CA GLN A 74 -12.60 2.80 3.74
C GLN A 74 -11.70 2.75 4.99
N ALA A 75 -10.62 3.52 5.01
CA ALA A 75 -9.73 3.73 6.15
C ALA A 75 -9.58 5.23 6.40
N GLY A 76 -10.33 5.77 7.37
CA GLY A 76 -10.43 7.21 7.56
C GLY A 76 -11.03 7.87 6.32
N ASP A 77 -10.31 8.82 5.73
CA ASP A 77 -10.75 9.55 4.53
C ASP A 77 -10.30 8.87 3.21
N GLU A 78 -9.48 7.81 3.28
CA GLU A 78 -8.98 7.10 2.10
C GLU A 78 -9.80 5.83 1.80
N SER A 79 -10.16 5.64 0.52
CA SER A 79 -10.64 4.36 -0.01
C SER A 79 -9.47 3.59 -0.59
N PHE A 80 -9.43 2.28 -0.38
CA PHE A 80 -8.40 1.41 -0.96
C PHE A 80 -9.00 0.08 -1.43
N LEU A 81 -8.38 -0.49 -2.46
CA LEU A 81 -8.75 -1.80 -2.98
C LEU A 81 -8.36 -2.91 -1.99
N ALA A 82 -9.31 -3.79 -1.73
CA ALA A 82 -9.09 -5.08 -1.11
C ALA A 82 -9.68 -6.18 -2.00
N LEU A 83 -9.08 -7.36 -1.93
CA LEU A 83 -9.50 -8.53 -2.70
C LEU A 83 -10.09 -9.58 -1.77
N TRP A 84 -11.39 -9.80 -1.86
CA TRP A 84 -12.14 -10.73 -1.04
C TRP A 84 -12.52 -11.98 -1.83
N LYS A 85 -12.28 -13.16 -1.24
CA LYS A 85 -12.86 -14.41 -1.72
C LYS A 85 -13.54 -15.12 -0.55
N PRO A 86 -14.85 -15.43 -0.64
CA PRO A 86 -15.53 -16.21 0.37
C PRO A 86 -15.02 -17.65 0.37
N ALA A 87 -15.17 -18.35 1.49
CA ALA A 87 -14.84 -19.76 1.57
C ALA A 87 -15.75 -20.61 0.65
N ASN A 88 -15.20 -21.66 0.03
CA ASN A 88 -15.93 -22.60 -0.83
C ASN A 88 -16.66 -23.67 0.00
N THR A 89 -17.36 -23.25 1.04
CA THR A 89 -18.10 -24.11 1.99
C THR A 89 -19.29 -23.35 2.60
N ASP A 90 -20.30 -24.09 3.05
CA ASP A 90 -21.48 -23.55 3.74
C ASP A 90 -21.20 -23.15 5.20
N ALA A 91 -20.16 -23.72 5.80
CA ALA A 91 -19.71 -23.45 7.16
C ALA A 91 -18.25 -22.96 7.18
N PRO A 92 -17.98 -21.68 6.85
CA PRO A 92 -16.63 -21.14 6.85
C PRO A 92 -15.99 -21.20 8.23
N GLN A 93 -14.72 -21.63 8.28
CA GLN A 93 -13.94 -21.70 9.52
C GLN A 93 -13.61 -20.30 10.08
N GLY A 94 -13.51 -19.31 9.19
CA GLY A 94 -13.08 -17.96 9.50
C GLY A 94 -12.61 -17.20 8.26
N ALA A 95 -11.80 -16.15 8.48
CA ALA A 95 -11.15 -15.39 7.43
C ALA A 95 -9.65 -15.24 7.68
N VAL A 96 -8.86 -15.33 6.62
CA VAL A 96 -7.44 -15.01 6.59
C VAL A 96 -7.29 -13.64 5.94
N ILE A 97 -6.84 -12.65 6.71
CA ILE A 97 -6.53 -11.32 6.21
C ILE A 97 -5.03 -11.29 5.88
N ILE A 98 -4.71 -11.03 4.63
CA ILE A 98 -3.36 -11.07 4.08
C ILE A 98 -2.85 -9.64 3.89
N LEU A 99 -1.75 -9.32 4.56
CA LEU A 99 -1.00 -8.08 4.45
C LEU A 99 0.22 -8.34 3.56
N PRO A 100 0.24 -7.80 2.33
CA PRO A 100 1.41 -7.84 1.46
C PRO A 100 2.61 -7.09 2.07
N GLY A 101 3.80 -7.34 1.52
CA GLY A 101 5.01 -6.57 1.82
C GLY A 101 5.07 -5.21 1.13
N ASP A 102 6.13 -4.47 1.43
CA ASP A 102 6.44 -3.22 0.80
C ASP A 102 6.65 -3.46 -0.69
N ALA A 103 6.04 -2.60 -1.49
CA ALA A 103 6.00 -2.75 -2.92
C ALA A 103 5.33 -4.07 -3.43
N GLU A 104 4.45 -4.69 -2.64
CA GLU A 104 3.63 -5.82 -3.11
C GLU A 104 2.16 -5.42 -3.24
N SER A 105 1.48 -5.98 -4.25
CA SER A 105 0.05 -5.76 -4.49
C SER A 105 -0.80 -6.80 -3.74
N PRO A 106 -2.11 -6.59 -3.54
CA PRO A 106 -2.99 -7.59 -2.90
C PRO A 106 -3.21 -8.87 -3.75
N ASP A 107 -2.70 -8.89 -4.99
CA ASP A 107 -2.58 -10.10 -5.79
C ASP A 107 -1.15 -10.34 -6.27
N TRP A 108 -0.17 -10.09 -5.39
CA TRP A 108 1.22 -10.38 -5.72
C TRP A 108 1.37 -11.85 -6.16
N PRO A 109 2.06 -12.13 -7.28
CA PRO A 109 2.11 -13.48 -7.86
C PRO A 109 2.72 -14.52 -6.91
N ASP A 110 3.61 -14.07 -6.02
CA ASP A 110 4.23 -14.89 -4.98
C ASP A 110 3.55 -14.71 -3.63
N THR A 111 3.41 -15.80 -2.89
CA THR A 111 2.86 -15.84 -1.53
C THR A 111 1.42 -15.32 -1.43
N VAL A 112 1.19 -14.01 -1.55
CA VAL A 112 -0.08 -13.30 -1.36
C VAL A 112 -1.18 -13.84 -2.26
N GLY A 113 -1.01 -13.76 -3.58
CA GLY A 113 -1.99 -14.22 -4.56
C GLY A 113 -2.31 -15.71 -4.45
N PRO A 114 -1.29 -16.60 -4.41
CA PRO A 114 -1.49 -18.03 -4.20
C PRO A 114 -2.23 -18.34 -2.90
N LEU A 115 -1.90 -17.70 -1.78
CA LEU A 115 -2.60 -17.89 -0.51
C LEU A 115 -4.06 -17.41 -0.61
N ARG A 116 -4.31 -16.23 -1.18
CA ARG A 116 -5.66 -15.70 -1.41
C ARG A 116 -6.52 -16.69 -2.19
N ARG A 117 -5.98 -17.31 -3.24
CA ARG A 117 -6.74 -18.26 -4.06
C ARG A 117 -6.95 -19.62 -3.39
N LYS A 118 -5.99 -20.11 -2.62
CA LYS A 118 -6.02 -21.48 -2.04
C LYS A 118 -6.75 -21.61 -0.70
N PHE A 119 -6.81 -20.55 0.12
CA PHE A 119 -7.54 -20.62 1.40
C PHE A 119 -9.06 -20.88 1.25
N PRO A 120 -9.76 -20.28 0.26
CA PRO A 120 -11.16 -20.59 -0.04
C PRO A 120 -11.46 -22.07 -0.22
N ASP A 121 -10.58 -22.80 -0.91
CA ASP A 121 -10.74 -24.23 -1.19
C ASP A 121 -10.62 -25.12 0.05
N VAL A 122 -10.09 -24.58 1.15
CA VAL A 122 -9.93 -25.29 2.43
C VAL A 122 -10.89 -24.76 3.50
N GLY A 123 -11.93 -24.01 3.09
CA GLY A 123 -13.00 -23.57 3.96
C GLY A 123 -12.70 -22.29 4.76
N TRP A 124 -11.67 -21.55 4.37
CA TRP A 124 -11.35 -20.23 4.93
C TRP A 124 -11.66 -19.14 3.90
N SER A 125 -12.31 -18.06 4.31
CA SER A 125 -12.40 -16.89 3.42
C SER A 125 -11.06 -16.17 3.40
N SER A 126 -10.71 -15.50 2.31
CA SER A 126 -9.46 -14.76 2.18
C SER A 126 -9.72 -13.31 1.85
N LEU A 127 -9.04 -12.39 2.54
CA LEU A 127 -9.06 -10.97 2.27
C LEU A 127 -7.63 -10.47 2.11
N SER A 128 -7.21 -10.01 0.94
CA SER A 128 -5.91 -9.33 0.79
C SER A 128 -6.11 -7.83 0.64
N ILE A 129 -5.32 -7.03 1.34
CA ILE A 129 -5.48 -5.57 1.37
C ILE A 129 -4.30 -4.86 0.73
N THR A 130 -4.56 -3.74 0.07
CA THR A 130 -3.51 -2.82 -0.39
C THR A 130 -2.98 -2.00 0.78
N LEU A 131 -1.67 -2.08 1.04
CA LEU A 131 -1.00 -1.20 2.00
C LEU A 131 -0.61 0.14 1.34
N PRO A 132 -0.60 1.26 2.10
CA PRO A 132 -0.06 2.52 1.60
C PRO A 132 1.43 2.35 1.25
N ASP A 133 1.88 3.06 0.22
CA ASP A 133 3.28 3.06 -0.17
C ASP A 133 4.16 3.55 0.99
N ALA A 134 5.34 2.94 1.16
CA ALA A 134 6.30 3.39 2.15
C ALA A 134 6.80 4.79 1.77
N GLN A 135 6.78 5.71 2.74
CA GLN A 135 7.31 7.06 2.53
C GLN A 135 8.83 7.03 2.55
N ASP A 136 9.44 6.89 1.38
CA ASP A 136 10.88 6.73 1.22
C ASP A 136 11.61 8.09 1.19
N ASN A 137 12.64 8.25 2.01
CA ASN A 137 13.35 9.52 2.24
C ASN A 137 14.51 9.74 1.24
N THR A 138 14.69 8.83 0.29
CA THR A 138 15.75 8.89 -0.73
C THR A 138 15.46 9.95 -1.81
N LEU A 139 14.22 10.44 -1.89
CA LEU A 139 13.73 11.37 -2.91
C LEU A 139 13.34 12.75 -2.35
N LEU A 140 14.04 13.25 -1.32
CA LEU A 140 13.86 14.64 -0.91
C LEU A 140 14.23 15.58 -2.07
N PRO A 141 13.37 16.55 -2.43
CA PRO A 141 13.72 17.57 -3.40
C PRO A 141 15.04 18.21 -3.02
N ARG A 142 15.97 18.30 -3.99
CA ARG A 142 17.17 19.11 -3.80
C ARG A 142 16.69 20.53 -3.50
N GLU A 143 17.08 21.09 -2.36
CA GLU A 143 16.80 22.49 -2.08
C GLU A 143 17.32 23.30 -3.29
N PRO A 144 16.49 24.15 -3.91
CA PRO A 144 16.93 24.91 -5.05
C PRO A 144 18.09 25.79 -4.60
N ASP A 145 19.28 25.57 -5.17
CA ASP A 145 20.40 26.47 -5.01
C ASP A 145 19.90 27.87 -5.32
N ALA A 146 19.96 28.76 -4.31
CA ALA A 146 19.59 30.14 -4.49
C ALA A 146 20.37 30.69 -5.68
N SER A 147 19.63 31.08 -6.72
CA SER A 147 20.08 31.71 -7.95
C SER A 147 21.40 32.49 -7.76
N ALA A 148 22.49 31.98 -8.34
CA ALA A 148 23.63 32.80 -8.66
C ALA A 148 23.20 33.74 -9.79
N GLY A 149 22.78 34.93 -9.39
CA GLY A 149 22.49 36.04 -10.29
C GLY A 149 23.72 36.41 -11.12
N ASP A 150 23.43 36.90 -12.32
CA ASP A 150 24.35 37.43 -13.33
C ASP A 150 25.61 38.11 -12.79
N ALA A 151 26.77 37.70 -13.32
CA ALA A 151 27.91 38.59 -13.51
C ALA A 151 28.85 38.06 -14.60
N ASN A 152 28.60 38.46 -15.84
CA ASN A 152 29.60 38.45 -16.91
C ASN A 152 30.49 39.69 -16.76
N ALA A 153 31.78 39.53 -16.42
CA ALA A 153 32.93 40.23 -17.02
C ALA A 153 34.22 40.20 -16.17
N ALA A 154 35.33 40.04 -16.90
CA ALA A 154 36.70 40.52 -16.64
C ALA A 154 37.77 39.55 -16.07
N LYS A 155 38.92 39.59 -16.76
CA LYS A 155 40.16 38.80 -16.68
C LYS A 155 40.84 38.75 -15.29
N PRO A 156 41.70 37.74 -15.05
CA PRO A 156 42.55 37.66 -13.87
C PRO A 156 43.82 38.53 -14.01
N LYS A 157 44.12 39.32 -12.98
CA LYS A 157 45.47 39.84 -12.68
C LYS A 157 45.81 39.55 -11.21
N GLU A 158 47.10 39.33 -11.01
CA GLU A 158 47.75 38.71 -9.85
C GLU A 158 47.62 39.44 -8.51
N ALA A 159 47.70 38.60 -7.46
CA ALA A 159 48.30 38.79 -6.14
C ALA A 159 47.77 39.88 -5.19
N SER A 160 47.19 39.42 -4.07
CA SER A 160 47.36 40.04 -2.75
C SER A 160 47.17 38.99 -1.64
N LYS A 161 47.94 39.21 -0.59
CA LYS A 161 48.28 38.36 0.57
C LYS A 161 47.17 38.36 1.64
N ASP A 162 47.19 37.32 2.47
CA ASP A 162 46.58 37.22 3.81
C ASP A 162 45.04 37.23 3.92
N ALA A 163 44.46 36.03 3.88
CA ALA A 163 43.35 35.68 4.76
C ALA A 163 43.62 34.27 5.28
N ALA A 164 44.00 34.18 6.56
CA ALA A 164 44.03 32.91 7.26
C ALA A 164 42.64 32.26 7.12
N ALA A 165 42.57 31.16 6.37
CA ALA A 165 41.43 30.27 6.38
C ALA A 165 41.32 29.74 7.81
N LYS A 166 40.45 30.35 8.61
CA LYS A 166 40.05 29.83 9.90
C LYS A 166 39.39 28.49 9.60
N ALA A 167 40.11 27.40 9.84
CA ALA A 167 39.54 26.07 9.79
C ALA A 167 38.27 26.09 10.66
N PRO A 168 37.13 25.60 10.16
CA PRO A 168 35.93 25.52 10.97
C PRO A 168 36.24 24.72 12.22
N ASP A 169 35.72 25.17 13.37
CA ASP A 169 35.96 24.52 14.64
C ASP A 169 35.32 23.13 14.60
N PRO A 170 36.10 22.03 14.66
CA PRO A 170 35.57 20.68 14.55
C PRO A 170 34.55 20.35 15.66
N ALA A 171 34.59 21.08 16.79
CA ALA A 171 33.57 20.96 17.83
C ALA A 171 32.22 21.56 17.41
N ALA A 172 32.23 22.73 16.75
CA ALA A 172 31.01 23.37 16.26
C ALA A 172 30.37 22.59 15.09
N GLU A 173 31.19 21.98 14.22
CA GLU A 173 30.71 21.07 13.18
C GLU A 173 30.11 19.79 13.75
N ALA A 174 30.74 19.20 14.76
CA ALA A 174 30.21 18.01 15.44
C ALA A 174 28.89 18.30 16.17
N GLU A 175 28.76 19.46 16.82
CA GLU A 175 27.52 19.91 17.46
C GLU A 175 26.40 20.16 16.43
N ALA A 176 26.72 20.78 15.30
CA ALA A 176 25.77 21.00 14.21
C ALA A 176 25.29 19.67 13.58
N LEU A 177 26.20 18.71 13.37
CA LEU A 177 25.86 17.37 12.87
C LEU A 177 25.00 16.59 13.87
N ALA A 178 25.29 16.69 15.17
CA ALA A 178 24.48 16.05 16.21
C ALA A 178 23.08 16.65 16.32
N ALA A 179 22.96 17.99 16.22
CA ALA A 179 21.66 18.67 16.19
C ALA A 179 20.84 18.28 14.95
N ALA A 180 21.48 18.24 13.78
CA ALA A 180 20.84 17.80 12.53
C ALA A 180 20.39 16.33 12.58
N ALA A 181 21.21 15.44 13.14
CA ALA A 181 20.86 14.03 13.33
C ALA A 181 19.66 13.86 14.28
N THR A 182 19.61 14.65 15.35
CA THR A 182 18.49 14.63 16.30
C THR A 182 17.19 15.12 15.66
N ALA A 183 17.25 16.22 14.90
CA ALA A 183 16.10 16.74 14.16
C ALA A 183 15.60 15.74 13.12
N LYS A 184 16.51 15.09 12.38
CA LYS A 184 16.16 14.03 11.43
C LYS A 184 15.48 12.84 12.13
N ALA A 185 16.04 12.36 13.24
CA ALA A 185 15.46 11.24 13.99
C ALA A 185 14.03 11.55 14.49
N ALA A 186 13.77 12.77 14.99
CA ALA A 186 12.44 13.18 15.41
C ALA A 186 11.44 13.24 14.24
N ALA A 187 11.87 13.74 13.08
CA ALA A 187 11.04 13.76 11.87
C ALA A 187 10.75 12.35 11.33
N ASP A 188 11.75 11.46 11.37
CA ASP A 188 11.60 10.06 10.97
C ASP A 188 10.65 9.31 11.91
N GLU A 189 10.70 9.58 13.22
CA GLU A 189 9.78 9.00 14.20
C GLU A 189 8.32 9.43 13.96
N GLU A 190 8.09 10.72 13.72
CA GLU A 190 6.74 11.23 13.45
C GLU A 190 6.17 10.65 12.14
N ARG A 191 6.99 10.58 11.09
CA ARG A 191 6.62 9.95 9.84
C ARG A 191 6.30 8.46 10.02
N ASN A 192 7.12 7.76 10.79
CA ASN A 192 6.91 6.35 11.10
C ASN A 192 5.57 6.14 11.83
N LYS A 193 5.22 7.01 12.79
CA LYS A 193 3.91 6.99 13.46
C LYS A 193 2.77 7.26 12.49
N ALA A 194 2.88 8.30 11.65
CA ALA A 194 1.86 8.61 10.65
C ALA A 194 1.62 7.44 9.68
N GLN A 195 2.69 6.78 9.23
CA GLN A 195 2.58 5.58 8.40
C GLN A 195 1.89 4.43 9.13
N ALA A 196 2.24 4.20 10.41
CA ALA A 196 1.62 3.18 11.23
C ALA A 196 0.11 3.42 11.37
N GLU A 197 -0.31 4.66 11.61
CA GLU A 197 -1.72 5.06 11.71
C GLU A 197 -2.52 4.74 10.44
N LEU A 198 -1.98 5.09 9.26
CA LEU A 198 -2.61 4.77 7.98
C LEU A 198 -2.76 3.25 7.78
N ILE A 199 -1.70 2.49 8.07
CA ILE A 199 -1.71 1.03 7.93
C ILE A 199 -2.70 0.40 8.92
N PHE A 200 -2.72 0.86 10.17
CA PHE A 200 -3.64 0.35 11.19
C PHE A 200 -5.09 0.62 10.82
N ALA A 201 -5.40 1.80 10.28
CA ALA A 201 -6.74 2.10 9.78
C ALA A 201 -7.18 1.12 8.66
N ARG A 202 -6.27 0.75 7.75
CA ARG A 202 -6.57 -0.27 6.72
C ARG A 202 -6.76 -1.66 7.31
N ILE A 203 -5.96 -2.06 8.30
CA ILE A 203 -6.10 -3.36 8.99
C ILE A 203 -7.42 -3.41 9.76
N GLU A 204 -7.80 -2.35 10.47
CA GLU A 204 -9.07 -2.26 11.20
C GLU A 204 -10.27 -2.32 10.26
N SER A 205 -10.20 -1.64 9.12
CA SER A 205 -11.21 -1.72 8.07
C SER A 205 -11.37 -3.15 7.55
N ALA A 206 -10.25 -3.84 7.30
CA ALA A 206 -10.24 -5.24 6.87
C ALA A 206 -10.85 -6.18 7.92
N ILE A 207 -10.50 -6.01 9.20
CA ILE A 207 -11.07 -6.79 10.31
C ILE A 207 -12.57 -6.56 10.40
N SER A 208 -13.01 -5.29 10.33
CA SER A 208 -14.42 -4.93 10.39
C SER A 208 -15.20 -5.55 9.23
N PHE A 209 -14.66 -5.47 8.01
CA PHE A 209 -15.24 -6.11 6.83
C PHE A 209 -15.34 -7.63 6.98
N ALA A 210 -14.29 -8.29 7.48
CA ALA A 210 -14.32 -9.73 7.72
C ALA A 210 -15.39 -10.12 8.76
N GLN A 211 -15.53 -9.35 9.84
CA GLN A 211 -16.56 -9.56 10.86
C GLN A 211 -17.98 -9.39 10.28
N GLN A 212 -18.20 -8.36 9.45
CA GLN A 212 -19.48 -8.15 8.75
C GLN A 212 -19.82 -9.32 7.83
N ASN A 213 -18.80 -9.94 7.22
CA ASN A 213 -18.92 -11.18 6.44
C ASN A 213 -18.94 -12.46 7.30
N LYS A 214 -19.31 -12.34 8.58
CA LYS A 214 -19.52 -13.44 9.54
C LYS A 214 -18.25 -14.26 9.83
N ALA A 215 -17.06 -13.71 9.61
CA ALA A 215 -15.82 -14.34 10.04
C ALA A 215 -15.70 -14.25 11.57
N ARG A 216 -15.92 -15.37 12.24
CA ARG A 216 -15.83 -15.47 13.72
C ARG A 216 -14.39 -15.68 14.21
N ASN A 217 -13.55 -16.25 13.36
CA ASN A 217 -12.13 -16.50 13.62
C ASN A 217 -11.31 -15.79 12.55
N ILE A 218 -10.51 -14.80 12.95
CA ILE A 218 -9.65 -14.07 12.01
C ILE A 218 -8.19 -14.44 12.25
N VAL A 219 -7.48 -14.72 11.16
CA VAL A 219 -6.03 -14.89 11.14
C VAL A 219 -5.43 -13.72 10.37
N LEU A 220 -4.52 -12.97 11.00
CA LEU A 220 -3.68 -12.02 10.28
C LEU A 220 -2.48 -12.75 9.70
N LEU A 221 -2.25 -12.62 8.41
CA LEU A 221 -1.13 -13.18 7.69
C LEU A 221 -0.35 -12.05 7.04
N GLY A 222 0.87 -11.80 7.49
CA GLY A 222 1.74 -10.81 6.87
C GLY A 222 2.88 -11.45 6.10
N HIS A 223 3.16 -10.94 4.90
CA HIS A 223 4.33 -11.30 4.10
C HIS A 223 5.37 -10.18 4.14
N SER A 224 6.66 -10.50 4.28
CA SER A 224 7.74 -9.51 4.31
C SER A 224 7.51 -8.40 5.35
N SER A 225 7.44 -7.12 4.97
CA SER A 225 7.11 -6.01 5.87
C SER A 225 5.65 -6.01 6.35
N GLY A 226 4.73 -6.65 5.63
CA GLY A 226 3.36 -6.88 6.10
C GLY A 226 3.32 -7.70 7.39
N ALA A 227 4.30 -8.59 7.61
CA ALA A 227 4.47 -9.31 8.87
C ALA A 227 4.86 -8.38 10.03
N TYR A 228 5.75 -7.42 9.75
CA TYR A 228 6.13 -6.38 10.71
C TYR A 228 4.91 -5.54 11.11
N TRP A 229 4.15 -5.06 10.13
CA TRP A 229 2.98 -4.24 10.38
C TRP A 229 1.88 -4.99 11.14
N ALA A 230 1.63 -6.26 10.81
CA ALA A 230 0.69 -7.10 11.54
C ALA A 230 1.12 -7.30 13.01
N ALA A 231 2.42 -7.53 13.25
CA ALA A 231 2.94 -7.69 14.61
C ALA A 231 2.85 -6.39 15.42
N ARG A 232 3.13 -5.24 14.79
CA ARG A 232 3.02 -3.93 15.42
C ARG A 232 1.57 -3.59 15.75
N PHE A 233 0.66 -3.79 14.80
CA PHE A 233 -0.77 -3.61 15.00
C PHE A 233 -1.27 -4.41 16.21
N LEU A 234 -0.88 -5.67 16.34
CA LEU A 234 -1.32 -6.51 17.45
C LEU A 234 -0.73 -6.14 18.82
N ASN A 235 0.42 -5.44 18.84
CA ASN A 235 1.00 -4.92 20.07
C ASN A 235 0.32 -3.61 20.51
N GLU A 236 0.06 -2.71 19.57
CA GLU A 236 -0.46 -1.37 19.86
C GLU A 236 -2.00 -1.33 19.90
N ARG A 237 -2.66 -2.12 19.07
CA ARG A 237 -4.12 -2.17 18.88
C ARG A 237 -4.64 -3.61 18.94
N PRO A 238 -4.63 -4.25 20.12
CA PRO A 238 -5.08 -5.63 20.24
C PRO A 238 -6.56 -5.76 19.86
N SER A 239 -6.85 -6.66 18.92
CA SER A 239 -8.21 -6.98 18.49
C SER A 239 -8.60 -8.39 18.94
N PRO A 240 -9.69 -8.57 19.72
CA PRO A 240 -10.12 -9.90 20.16
C PRO A 240 -10.65 -10.78 19.01
N ALA A 241 -10.93 -10.18 17.85
CA ALA A 241 -11.36 -10.92 16.66
C ALA A 241 -10.20 -11.71 16.02
N VAL A 242 -8.97 -11.22 16.18
CA VAL A 242 -7.76 -11.85 15.63
C VAL A 242 -7.24 -12.88 16.63
N GLN A 243 -7.22 -14.15 16.20
CA GLN A 243 -6.87 -15.28 17.06
C GLN A 243 -5.45 -15.79 16.83
N LYS A 244 -4.92 -15.61 15.62
CA LYS A 244 -3.59 -16.07 15.23
C LYS A 244 -2.89 -15.04 14.35
N LEU A 245 -1.56 -14.98 14.49
CA LEU A 245 -0.67 -14.24 13.59
C LEU A 245 0.20 -15.24 12.81
N VAL A 246 0.22 -15.09 11.50
CA VAL A 246 1.16 -15.77 10.60
C VAL A 246 2.09 -14.72 10.01
N MET A 247 3.39 -14.90 10.21
CA MET A 247 4.43 -14.10 9.60
C MET A 247 5.15 -14.96 8.57
N VAL A 248 5.28 -14.48 7.34
CA VAL A 248 5.98 -15.19 6.25
C VAL A 248 7.13 -14.32 5.77
N ALA A 249 8.35 -14.87 5.83
CA ALA A 249 9.58 -14.19 5.43
C ALA A 249 9.69 -12.76 6.01
N ALA A 250 9.38 -12.61 7.30
CA ALA A 250 9.21 -11.30 7.93
C ALA A 250 10.45 -10.41 7.81
N ARG A 251 10.25 -9.18 7.32
CA ARG A 251 11.28 -8.15 7.17
C ARG A 251 10.83 -6.86 7.83
N GLU A 252 11.77 -6.12 8.39
CA GLU A 252 11.49 -4.79 8.93
C GLU A 252 11.62 -3.76 7.80
N PRO A 253 10.69 -2.79 7.68
CA PRO A 253 10.90 -1.63 6.83
C PRO A 253 12.17 -0.87 7.21
N VAL A 254 12.69 -0.05 6.29
CA VAL A 254 13.83 0.83 6.57
C VAL A 254 13.46 1.83 7.67
N ASP A 255 14.36 2.02 8.62
CA ASP A 255 14.19 2.93 9.77
C ASP A 255 12.92 2.65 10.61
N ALA A 256 12.48 1.39 10.65
CA ALA A 256 11.31 0.99 11.41
C ALA A 256 11.57 0.96 12.93
N ALA A 257 10.79 1.72 13.69
CA ALA A 257 10.76 1.67 15.15
C ALA A 257 9.31 1.43 15.65
N PRO A 258 9.08 0.55 16.66
CA PRO A 258 10.05 -0.35 17.28
C PRO A 258 10.45 -1.51 16.36
N SER A 259 11.55 -2.21 16.67
CA SER A 259 11.99 -3.40 15.90
C SER A 259 11.06 -4.60 16.12
N LEU A 260 10.96 -5.49 15.13
CA LEU A 260 10.16 -6.72 15.21
C LEU A 260 10.64 -7.60 16.36
N LEU A 261 11.96 -7.67 16.58
CA LEU A 261 12.56 -8.37 17.71
C LEU A 261 11.97 -7.93 19.06
N ALA A 262 11.82 -6.62 19.27
CA ALA A 262 11.30 -6.05 20.50
C ALA A 262 9.79 -6.30 20.67
N MET A 263 9.05 -6.41 19.57
CA MET A 263 7.60 -6.62 19.57
C MET A 263 7.19 -8.08 19.80
N VAL A 264 8.02 -9.04 19.39
CA VAL A 264 7.68 -10.48 19.48
C VAL A 264 7.29 -10.93 20.90
N PRO A 265 8.01 -10.55 21.98
CA PRO A 265 7.62 -10.89 23.35
C PRO A 265 6.27 -10.32 23.81
N GLY A 266 5.81 -9.22 23.21
CA GLY A 266 4.55 -8.54 23.57
C GLY A 266 3.31 -9.14 22.90
N LEU A 267 3.47 -10.06 21.95
CA LEU A 267 2.37 -10.68 21.22
C LEU A 267 1.52 -11.58 22.13
N LYS A 268 0.26 -11.19 22.31
CA LYS A 268 -0.73 -11.89 23.16
C LYS A 268 -1.55 -12.95 22.42
N ILE A 269 -1.20 -13.26 21.17
CA ILE A 269 -1.82 -14.35 20.38
C ILE A 269 -0.77 -15.33 19.86
N LYS A 270 -1.23 -16.55 19.52
CA LYS A 270 -0.35 -17.56 18.91
C LYS A 270 0.22 -17.03 17.61
N THR A 271 1.53 -17.15 17.47
CA THR A 271 2.27 -16.58 16.35
C THR A 271 3.15 -17.64 15.70
N ALA A 272 3.06 -17.76 14.38
CA ALA A 272 4.01 -18.53 13.58
C ALA A 272 4.90 -17.62 12.73
N ASP A 273 6.20 -17.93 12.70
CA ASP A 273 7.20 -17.29 11.85
C ASP A 273 7.71 -18.30 10.82
N PHE A 274 7.26 -18.17 9.58
CA PHE A 274 7.66 -18.99 8.45
C PHE A 274 8.89 -18.40 7.78
N ILE A 275 10.01 -19.11 7.86
CA ILE A 275 11.32 -18.61 7.43
C ILE A 275 11.94 -19.53 6.40
N TYR A 276 12.65 -18.99 5.42
CA TYR A 276 13.44 -19.81 4.51
C TYR A 276 14.70 -20.30 5.22
N LYS A 277 15.03 -21.59 5.09
CA LYS A 277 16.17 -22.19 5.78
C LYS A 277 17.53 -21.73 5.25
N ASN A 278 17.59 -21.36 3.96
CA ASN A 278 18.80 -20.98 3.27
C ASN A 278 18.54 -19.69 2.45
N PRO A 279 19.32 -18.62 2.65
CA PRO A 279 20.39 -18.46 3.64
C PRO A 279 19.86 -18.41 5.08
N GLU A 280 20.76 -18.53 6.06
CA GLU A 280 20.42 -18.43 7.47
C GLU A 280 19.99 -17.00 7.85
N ASP A 281 18.80 -16.87 8.44
CA ASP A 281 18.26 -15.60 8.92
C ASP A 281 18.57 -15.39 10.42
N GLN A 282 19.54 -14.52 10.72
CA GLN A 282 19.90 -14.17 12.11
C GLN A 282 18.80 -13.42 12.84
N ALA A 283 18.05 -12.57 12.14
CA ALA A 283 16.94 -11.82 12.74
C ALA A 283 15.84 -12.79 13.18
N ALA A 284 15.51 -13.76 12.34
CA ALA A 284 14.60 -14.85 12.67
C ALA A 284 15.05 -15.67 13.89
N LYS A 285 16.34 -16.03 13.96
CA LYS A 285 16.90 -16.74 15.12
C LYS A 285 16.77 -15.89 16.40
N ALA A 286 17.08 -14.60 16.31
CA ALA A 286 16.96 -13.69 17.43
C ALA A 286 15.51 -13.54 17.91
N ARG A 287 14.53 -13.47 16.98
CA ARG A 287 13.09 -13.46 17.32
C ARG A 287 12.66 -14.71 18.09
N LEU A 288 13.08 -15.89 17.64
CA LEU A 288 12.79 -17.15 18.34
C LEU A 288 13.43 -17.20 19.73
N GLN A 289 14.64 -16.66 19.90
CA GLN A 289 15.29 -16.62 21.20
C GLN A 289 14.60 -15.61 22.13
N ALA A 290 14.21 -14.44 21.62
CA ALA A 290 13.48 -13.42 22.38
C ALA A 290 12.14 -13.95 22.89
N SER A 291 11.38 -14.65 22.03
CA SER A 291 10.08 -15.23 22.43
C SER A 291 10.21 -16.30 23.51
N LYS A 292 11.27 -17.11 23.47
CA LYS A 292 11.55 -18.13 24.51
C LYS A 292 11.88 -17.53 25.89
N ARG A 293 12.34 -16.29 25.95
CA ARG A 293 12.67 -15.58 27.20
C ARG A 293 11.44 -14.99 27.88
N ALA A 294 10.34 -14.84 27.16
CA ALA A 294 9.09 -14.31 27.66
C ALA A 294 8.02 -15.41 27.81
N LYS A 295 7.13 -15.26 28.80
CA LYS A 295 5.93 -16.10 28.86
C LYS A 295 4.91 -15.53 27.89
N GLY A 296 4.33 -16.39 27.05
CA GLY A 296 3.35 -15.98 26.06
C GLY A 296 2.50 -17.15 25.55
N PRO A 297 1.50 -16.86 24.71
CA PRO A 297 0.56 -17.85 24.15
C PRO A 297 1.20 -18.89 23.22
N GLY A 298 2.43 -18.61 22.76
CA GLY A 298 3.22 -19.51 21.91
C GLY A 298 3.74 -18.81 20.65
N PHE A 299 5.04 -18.94 20.43
CA PHE A 299 5.74 -18.50 19.22
C PHE A 299 6.46 -19.68 18.60
N THR A 300 6.12 -20.02 17.36
CA THR A 300 6.70 -21.18 16.66
C THR A 300 7.37 -20.73 15.36
N GLN A 301 8.59 -21.18 15.12
CA GLN A 301 9.29 -20.93 13.86
C GLN A 301 9.24 -22.18 12.98
N ILE A 302 8.81 -22.02 11.73
CA ILE A 302 8.62 -23.12 10.78
C ILE A 302 9.48 -22.85 9.54
N GLY A 303 10.42 -23.75 9.25
CA GLY A 303 11.31 -23.60 8.11
C GLY A 303 10.67 -24.01 6.78
N LEU A 304 10.70 -23.11 5.80
CA LEU A 304 10.42 -23.30 4.39
C LEU A 304 11.70 -23.67 3.63
N ILE A 305 11.57 -24.48 2.58
CA ILE A 305 12.65 -24.79 1.66
C ILE A 305 12.45 -23.92 0.41
N ASN A 306 13.50 -23.21 0.01
CA ASN A 306 13.54 -22.52 -1.28
C ASN A 306 13.82 -23.58 -2.36
N ILE A 307 12.96 -23.64 -3.39
CA ILE A 307 13.08 -24.61 -4.48
C ILE A 307 13.36 -23.84 -5.77
N VAL A 308 14.65 -23.58 -5.99
CA VAL A 308 15.13 -22.85 -7.17
C VAL A 308 14.63 -23.50 -8.46
N GLY A 309 13.96 -22.71 -9.29
CA GLY A 309 13.43 -23.15 -10.59
C GLY A 309 12.09 -23.90 -10.52
N ASN A 310 11.45 -24.00 -9.35
CA ASN A 310 10.11 -24.58 -9.22
C ASN A 310 9.28 -23.84 -8.15
N GLU A 311 8.85 -22.63 -8.51
CA GLU A 311 8.04 -21.75 -7.67
C GLU A 311 6.69 -22.40 -7.30
N GLU A 312 6.07 -23.16 -8.20
CA GLU A 312 4.79 -23.84 -7.93
C GLU A 312 4.90 -24.81 -6.75
N THR A 313 5.96 -25.65 -6.74
CA THR A 313 6.19 -26.61 -5.66
C THR A 313 6.57 -25.91 -4.35
N GLU A 314 7.33 -24.82 -4.43
CA GLU A 314 7.67 -24.00 -3.27
C GLU A 314 6.42 -23.37 -2.65
N GLN A 315 5.58 -22.74 -3.47
CA GLN A 315 4.33 -22.12 -3.06
C GLN A 315 3.35 -23.15 -2.48
N GLU A 316 3.26 -24.34 -3.08
CA GLU A 316 2.45 -25.44 -2.56
C GLU A 316 2.97 -25.93 -1.20
N GLN A 317 4.28 -26.08 -1.04
CA GLN A 317 4.89 -26.46 0.23
C GLN A 317 4.62 -25.40 1.31
N MET A 318 4.76 -24.12 0.97
CA MET A 318 4.43 -23.01 1.87
C MET A 318 2.95 -23.04 2.28
N PHE A 319 2.04 -23.13 1.32
CA PHE A 319 0.60 -23.20 1.58
C PHE A 319 0.25 -24.35 2.53
N ARG A 320 0.74 -25.57 2.26
CA ARG A 320 0.48 -26.74 3.11
C ARG A 320 0.93 -26.54 4.55
N ARG A 321 2.10 -25.94 4.75
CA ARG A 321 2.65 -25.69 6.09
C ARG A 321 1.87 -24.59 6.83
N ILE A 322 1.53 -23.50 6.13
CA ILE A 322 0.72 -22.42 6.70
C ILE A 322 -0.67 -22.95 7.07
N ARG A 323 -1.35 -23.61 6.14
CA ARG A 323 -2.65 -24.26 6.38
C ARG A 323 -2.60 -25.19 7.58
N GLY A 324 -1.63 -26.10 7.63
CA GLY A 324 -1.52 -27.07 8.72
C GLY A 324 -1.40 -26.41 10.10
N TRP A 325 -0.70 -25.27 10.18
CA TRP A 325 -0.59 -24.50 11.43
C TRP A 325 -1.85 -23.68 11.75
N VAL A 326 -2.48 -23.08 10.73
CA VAL A 326 -3.73 -22.31 10.87
C VAL A 326 -4.86 -23.21 11.35
N GLU A 327 -4.99 -24.42 10.80
CA GLU A 327 -6.04 -25.38 11.16
C GLU A 327 -5.71 -26.21 12.41
N ALA A 328 -4.47 -26.13 12.92
CA ALA A 328 -4.09 -26.82 14.14
C ALA A 328 -5.01 -26.38 15.29
N LYS A 329 -5.73 -27.35 15.85
CA LYS A 329 -6.58 -27.16 17.02
C LYS A 329 -5.69 -26.91 18.23
N GLU A 330 -6.17 -26.05 19.12
CA GLU A 330 -5.50 -25.86 20.39
C GLU A 330 -5.68 -27.13 21.23
N GLU A 331 -4.58 -27.77 21.61
CA GLU A 331 -4.62 -28.79 22.67
C GLU A 331 -5.11 -28.10 23.95
N LYS A 332 -6.23 -28.60 24.48
CA LYS A 332 -6.85 -28.13 25.73
C LYS A 332 -6.08 -28.62 26.94
#